data_AF-A0A934AUH3-F1
#
_entry.id   AF-A0A934AUH3-F1
#
_cell.length_a   1.000
_cell.length_b   1.000
_cell.length_c   1.000
_cell.angle_alpha   90.00
_cell.angle_beta   90.00
_cell.angle_gamma   90.00
#
_symmetry.space_group_name_H-M   'P 1'
#
loop_
_entity.id
_entity.type
_entity.pdbx_description
1 polymer ?
#
loop_
_entity_poly.entity_id
_entity_poly.type
_entity_poly.pdbx_seq_one_letter_code
_entity_poly.pdbx_strand_id
1 'polypeptide(L)'
;MRIRILACLSIGLMFAACRGPRLYPAMAENPDQYDFYAAVLSFEIESQASQDPATRFFIAFQKEDPPAELLARFASQGFKLEKGSEFQTGKGVKVCINGIARIDDDTVEVSGVRNGAPTSESGRLWTVSRKGVAWVVTKVRLTWEP
;
A
#
# COMPACT_ATOMS: atom_id res chain seq x y z
N MET A 1 -47.77 -53.44 -12.46
CA MET A 1 -48.55 -52.44 -11.68
C MET A 1 -47.59 -51.32 -11.31
N ARG A 2 -47.73 -50.15 -11.95
CA ARG A 2 -46.83 -48.98 -11.80
C ARG A 2 -47.53 -47.97 -10.88
N ILE A 3 -46.86 -47.55 -9.80
CA ILE A 3 -47.31 -46.44 -8.96
C ILE A 3 -46.24 -45.33 -9.06
N ARG A 4 -46.69 -44.18 -9.56
CA ARG A 4 -46.01 -42.88 -9.46
C ARG A 4 -46.39 -42.27 -8.09
N ILE A 5 -45.51 -41.48 -7.47
CA ILE A 5 -45.83 -40.18 -6.83
C ILE A 5 -44.54 -39.42 -6.43
N LEU A 6 -44.58 -38.15 -6.84
CA LEU A 6 -43.89 -36.90 -6.51
C LEU A 6 -42.65 -36.81 -5.59
N ALA A 7 -41.61 -36.19 -6.17
CA ALA A 7 -41.04 -34.87 -5.85
C ALA A 7 -40.92 -34.41 -4.37
N CYS A 8 -39.67 -34.14 -3.96
CA CYS A 8 -39.36 -33.00 -3.12
C CYS A 8 -38.16 -32.23 -3.69
N LEU A 9 -38.42 -30.95 -3.88
CA LEU A 9 -37.50 -29.87 -4.21
C LEU A 9 -36.44 -29.74 -3.09
N SER A 10 -35.17 -29.66 -3.45
CA SER A 10 -34.18 -28.97 -2.62
C SER A 10 -33.29 -28.12 -3.51
N ILE A 11 -33.63 -26.84 -3.53
CA ILE A 11 -32.90 -25.72 -4.12
C ILE A 11 -31.59 -25.58 -3.31
N GLY A 12 -30.49 -26.05 -3.88
CA GLY A 12 -29.14 -25.79 -3.37
C GLY A 12 -28.67 -24.43 -3.87
N LEU A 13 -29.10 -23.37 -3.19
CA LEU A 13 -28.57 -22.02 -3.35
C LEU A 13 -27.19 -21.98 -2.65
N MET A 14 -26.09 -22.21 -3.39
CA MET A 14 -24.76 -21.89 -2.88
C MET A 14 -24.29 -20.57 -3.48
N PHE A 15 -24.38 -19.53 -2.63
CA PHE A 15 -23.76 -18.23 -2.79
C PHE A 15 -22.30 -18.37 -3.21
N ALA A 16 -22.00 -18.11 -4.48
CA ALA A 16 -20.66 -17.70 -4.87
C ALA A 16 -20.44 -16.31 -4.28
N ALA A 17 -19.72 -16.26 -3.16
CA ALA A 17 -19.40 -15.04 -2.44
C ALA A 17 -18.69 -14.06 -3.40
N CYS A 18 -19.37 -12.96 -3.73
CA CYS A 18 -18.74 -11.75 -4.20
C CYS A 18 -17.72 -11.31 -3.15
N ARG A 19 -16.42 -11.57 -3.38
CA ARG A 19 -15.33 -10.91 -2.66
C ARG A 19 -15.29 -9.46 -3.11
N GLY A 20 -16.15 -8.63 -2.52
CA GLY A 20 -15.98 -7.18 -2.57
C GLY A 20 -14.63 -6.79 -1.94
N PRO A 21 -14.10 -5.60 -2.27
CA PRO A 21 -12.89 -5.09 -1.64
C PRO A 21 -13.14 -5.01 -0.13
N ARG A 22 -12.34 -5.75 0.62
CA ARG A 22 -12.39 -5.79 2.07
C ARG A 22 -11.74 -4.49 2.54
N LEU A 23 -12.56 -3.46 2.71
CA LEU A 23 -12.16 -2.23 3.42
C LEU A 23 -11.91 -2.66 4.87
N TYR A 24 -10.63 -2.81 5.22
CA TYR A 24 -10.25 -3.15 6.58
C TYR A 24 -10.20 -1.89 7.44
N PRO A 25 -10.80 -1.92 8.64
CA PRO A 25 -10.70 -0.83 9.60
C PRO A 25 -9.24 -0.60 9.99
N ALA A 26 -8.89 0.64 10.34
CA ALA A 26 -7.60 0.99 10.94
C ALA A 26 -7.25 -0.04 12.03
N MET A 27 -6.32 -0.93 11.72
CA MET A 27 -6.04 -2.13 12.52
C MET A 27 -4.88 -1.86 13.48
N ALA A 28 -4.99 -2.47 14.66
CA ALA A 28 -4.01 -2.53 15.73
C ALA A 28 -2.55 -2.55 15.24
N GLU A 29 -1.69 -1.80 15.94
CA GLU A 29 -0.24 -1.65 15.71
C GLU A 29 0.41 -2.98 15.32
N ASN A 30 0.55 -3.21 14.01
CA ASN A 30 1.35 -4.32 13.53
C ASN A 30 2.81 -3.91 13.78
N PRO A 31 3.59 -4.69 14.55
CA PRO A 31 4.95 -4.28 14.92
C PRO A 31 5.84 -4.06 13.69
N ASP A 32 5.54 -4.72 12.57
CA ASP A 32 6.26 -4.59 11.30
C ASP A 32 5.77 -3.40 10.43
N GLN A 33 4.73 -2.67 10.85
CA GLN A 33 4.08 -1.63 10.05
C GLN A 33 5.07 -0.56 9.58
N TYR A 34 5.95 -0.11 10.47
CA TYR A 34 6.98 0.86 10.13
C TYR A 34 8.04 0.29 9.18
N ASP A 35 8.31 -1.01 9.23
CA ASP A 35 9.24 -1.64 8.29
C ASP A 35 8.63 -1.79 6.90
N PHE A 36 7.31 -2.00 6.78
CA PHE A 36 6.64 -1.95 5.48
C PHE A 36 6.68 -0.55 4.87
N TYR A 37 6.40 0.48 5.68
CA TYR A 37 6.54 1.86 5.25
C TYR A 37 7.97 2.16 4.83
N ALA A 38 8.95 1.72 5.61
CA ALA A 38 10.35 1.93 5.28
C ALA A 38 10.72 1.25 3.95
N ALA A 39 10.28 0.01 3.72
CA ALA A 39 10.53 -0.71 2.47
C ALA A 39 9.97 0.03 1.24
N VAL A 40 8.74 0.54 1.33
CA VAL A 40 8.10 1.30 0.23
C VAL A 40 8.82 2.63 0.01
N LEU A 41 9.15 3.35 1.07
CA LEU A 41 9.83 4.64 0.96
C LEU A 41 11.25 4.49 0.40
N SER A 42 12.05 3.54 0.90
CA SER A 42 13.37 3.25 0.35
C SER A 42 13.28 2.93 -1.14
N PHE A 43 12.31 2.09 -1.56
CA PHE A 43 12.10 1.78 -2.97
C PHE A 43 11.78 3.04 -3.82
N GLU A 44 10.83 3.87 -3.39
CA GLU A 44 10.45 5.08 -4.14
C GLU A 44 11.59 6.10 -4.20
N ILE A 45 12.31 6.27 -3.09
CA ILE A 45 13.44 7.19 -3.02
C ILE A 45 14.56 6.69 -3.93
N GLU A 46 14.95 5.42 -3.87
CA GLU A 46 15.99 4.86 -4.74
C GLU A 46 15.59 4.94 -6.21
N SER A 47 14.33 4.60 -6.54
CA SER A 47 13.80 4.65 -7.90
C SER A 47 13.85 6.06 -8.50
N GLN A 48 13.58 7.07 -7.69
CA GLN A 48 13.51 8.46 -8.13
C GLN A 48 14.85 9.20 -8.00
N ALA A 49 15.65 8.93 -6.96
CA ALA A 49 17.00 9.47 -6.80
C ALA A 49 17.94 8.96 -7.91
N SER A 50 17.68 7.77 -8.45
CA SER A 50 18.37 7.29 -9.66
C SER A 50 18.10 8.16 -10.90
N GLN A 51 17.02 8.96 -10.90
CA GLN A 51 16.64 9.87 -11.98
C GLN A 51 17.03 11.32 -11.66
N ASP A 52 16.75 11.76 -10.43
CA ASP A 52 17.10 13.09 -9.92
C ASP A 52 17.43 13.02 -8.41
N PRO A 53 18.72 13.04 -8.04
CA PRO A 53 19.18 13.00 -6.66
C PRO A 53 18.73 14.18 -5.79
N ALA A 54 18.33 15.31 -6.41
CA ALA A 54 17.87 16.50 -5.69
C ALA A 54 16.36 16.47 -5.38
N THR A 55 15.67 15.39 -5.75
CA THR A 55 14.22 15.26 -5.52
C THR A 55 13.90 15.33 -4.03
N ARG A 56 12.97 16.22 -3.68
CA ARG A 56 12.38 16.30 -2.34
C ARG A 56 11.19 15.34 -2.23
N PHE A 57 11.10 14.62 -1.12
CA PHE A 57 10.02 13.67 -0.87
C PHE A 57 9.14 14.14 0.28
N PHE A 58 7.83 14.17 0.04
CA PHE A 58 6.81 14.53 1.02
C PHE A 58 5.97 13.30 1.34
N ILE A 59 5.90 12.90 2.60
CA ILE A 59 5.34 11.60 2.98
C ILE A 59 4.07 11.76 3.78
N ALA A 60 3.04 10.98 3.46
CA ALA A 60 1.84 10.85 4.28
C ALA A 60 1.46 9.39 4.48
N PHE A 61 0.91 9.05 5.65
CA PHE A 61 0.33 7.74 5.94
C PHE A 61 -1.14 7.95 6.31
N GLN A 62 -2.05 7.32 5.57
CA GLN A 62 -3.50 7.45 5.77
C GLN A 62 -3.97 8.92 5.84
N LYS A 63 -3.37 9.79 5.01
CA LYS A 63 -3.59 11.25 4.96
C LYS A 63 -3.06 12.05 6.15
N GLU A 64 -2.34 11.41 7.06
CA GLU A 64 -1.68 12.05 8.19
C GLU A 64 -0.17 12.16 7.96
N ASP A 65 0.47 13.08 8.68
CA ASP A 65 1.91 13.20 8.64
C ASP A 65 2.57 12.00 9.35
N PRO A 66 3.73 11.53 8.86
CA PRO A 66 4.44 10.43 9.49
C PRO A 66 4.91 10.81 10.89
N PRO A 67 4.98 9.84 11.82
CA PRO A 67 5.56 10.07 13.13
C PRO A 67 7.02 10.50 13.02
N ALA A 68 7.45 11.37 13.94
CA ALA A 68 8.79 11.95 13.91
C ALA A 68 9.92 10.89 13.93
N GLU A 69 9.68 9.74 14.58
CA GLU A 69 10.64 8.63 14.63
C GLU A 69 10.96 8.06 13.26
N LEU A 70 9.96 7.95 12.37
CA LEU A 70 10.17 7.45 11.02
C LEU A 70 10.97 8.46 10.18
N LEU A 71 10.64 9.75 10.30
CA LEU A 71 11.43 10.82 9.66
C LEU A 71 12.88 10.81 10.13
N ALA A 72 13.12 10.62 11.43
CA ALA A 72 14.45 10.54 12.02
C ALA A 72 15.24 9.31 11.51
N ARG A 73 14.58 8.15 11.38
CA ARG A 73 15.20 6.93 10.83
C ARG A 73 15.73 7.17 9.42
N PHE A 74 14.94 7.80 8.56
CA PHE A 74 15.37 8.12 7.19
C PHE A 74 16.42 9.23 7.12
N ALA A 75 16.31 10.25 7.98
CA ALA A 75 17.34 11.29 8.10
C ALA A 75 18.70 10.70 8.46
N SER A 76 18.76 9.69 9.34
CA SER A 76 19.99 8.98 9.71
C SER A 76 20.63 8.22 8.54
N GLN A 77 19.84 7.87 7.52
CA GLN A 77 20.28 7.22 6.29
C GLN A 77 20.66 8.22 5.19
N GLY A 78 20.60 9.53 5.47
CA GLY A 78 20.92 10.59 4.52
C GLY A 78 19.75 11.03 3.65
N PHE A 79 18.56 10.47 3.84
CA PHE A 79 17.36 10.86 3.09
C PHE A 79 16.64 12.01 3.80
N LYS A 80 16.34 13.09 3.07
CA LYS A 80 15.55 14.22 3.59
C LYS A 80 14.09 14.00 3.22
N LEU A 81 13.33 13.48 4.17
CA LEU A 81 11.87 13.34 4.07
C LEU A 81 11.19 14.52 4.75
N GLU A 82 10.15 15.02 4.11
CA GLU A 82 9.30 16.11 4.60
C GLU A 82 7.88 15.61 4.86
N LYS A 83 7.13 16.39 5.64
CA LYS A 83 5.76 16.08 6.00
C LYS A 83 4.85 16.21 4.78
N GLY A 84 3.90 15.30 4.64
CA GLY A 84 2.95 15.28 3.52
C GLY A 84 2.02 16.48 3.52
N SER A 85 1.78 17.10 4.67
CA SER A 85 1.05 18.36 4.84
C SER A 85 1.75 19.58 4.23
N GLU A 86 3.07 19.53 4.07
CA GLU A 86 3.89 20.62 3.51
C GLU A 86 4.00 20.55 1.98
N PHE A 87 3.46 19.49 1.37
CA PHE A 87 3.54 19.27 -0.06
C PHE A 87 2.82 20.36 -0.85
N GLN A 88 3.48 20.84 -1.89
CA GLN A 88 2.89 21.68 -2.92
C GLN A 88 3.29 21.14 -4.29
N THR A 89 2.34 21.11 -5.22
CA THR A 89 2.57 20.65 -6.61
C THR A 89 3.78 21.37 -7.21
N GLY A 90 4.71 20.60 -7.80
CA GLY A 90 5.94 21.13 -8.41
C GLY A 90 7.12 21.33 -7.46
N LYS A 91 6.97 21.12 -6.14
CA LYS A 91 8.09 21.20 -5.17
C LYS A 91 8.85 19.89 -4.94
N GLY A 92 8.34 18.78 -5.49
CA GLY A 92 8.92 17.45 -5.33
C GLY A 92 7.88 16.37 -5.56
N VAL A 93 8.11 15.21 -4.97
CA VAL A 93 7.25 14.03 -5.07
C VAL A 93 6.56 13.77 -3.75
N LYS A 94 5.23 13.68 -3.78
CA LYS A 94 4.46 13.20 -2.62
C LYS A 94 4.21 11.71 -2.74
N VAL A 95 4.55 10.96 -1.70
CA VAL A 95 4.18 9.56 -1.54
C VAL A 95 3.17 9.47 -0.40
N CYS A 96 1.98 8.94 -0.67
CA CYS A 96 0.95 8.73 0.34
C CYS A 96 0.62 7.25 0.41
N ILE A 97 0.88 6.61 1.55
CA ILE A 97 0.50 5.22 1.79
C ILE A 97 -0.88 5.20 2.43
N ASN A 98 -1.83 4.55 1.78
CA ASN A 98 -3.25 4.57 2.15
C ASN A 98 -3.67 3.32 2.92
N GLY A 99 -3.00 2.19 2.69
CA GLY A 99 -3.39 0.92 3.31
C GLY A 99 -2.29 -0.12 3.26
N ILE A 100 -2.40 -1.09 4.17
CA ILE A 100 -1.57 -2.29 4.23
C ILE A 100 -2.52 -3.48 4.38
N ALA A 101 -2.33 -4.50 3.56
CA ALA A 101 -3.02 -5.77 3.62
C ALA A 101 -1.99 -6.90 3.77
N ARG A 102 -2.05 -7.63 4.88
CA ARG A 102 -1.21 -8.83 5.05
C ARG A 102 -1.77 -9.95 4.18
N ILE A 103 -0.90 -10.56 3.35
CA ILE A 103 -1.25 -11.70 2.51
C ILE A 103 -0.90 -12.99 3.22
N ASP A 104 0.31 -13.04 3.77
CA ASP A 104 0.85 -14.13 4.61
C ASP A 104 1.90 -13.58 5.61
N ASP A 105 2.64 -14.46 6.26
CA ASP A 105 3.64 -14.08 7.28
C ASP A 105 4.82 -13.29 6.69
N ASP A 106 5.15 -13.56 5.42
CA ASP A 106 6.32 -13.04 4.73
C ASP A 106 5.97 -12.11 3.57
N THR A 107 4.68 -11.81 3.36
CA THR A 107 4.20 -10.98 2.26
C THR A 107 3.06 -10.07 2.68
N VAL A 108 3.21 -8.79 2.35
CA VAL A 108 2.15 -7.78 2.49
C VAL A 108 1.97 -7.00 1.19
N GLU A 109 0.77 -6.51 0.96
CA GLU A 109 0.48 -5.52 -0.07
C GLU A 109 0.29 -4.16 0.59
N VAL A 110 0.98 -3.16 0.08
CA VAL A 110 0.88 -1.77 0.52
C VAL A 110 0.27 -0.98 -0.62
N SER A 111 -0.81 -0.25 -0.35
CA SER A 111 -1.49 0.60 -1.34
C SER A 111 -1.24 2.06 -1.06
N GLY A 112 -1.19 2.88 -2.11
CA GLY A 112 -0.97 4.31 -1.97
C GLY A 112 -0.96 5.04 -3.30
N VAL A 113 -0.52 6.28 -3.28
CA VAL A 113 -0.40 7.15 -4.46
C VAL A 113 0.96 7.84 -4.49
N ARG A 114 1.43 8.15 -5.69
CA ARG A 114 2.62 8.97 -5.91
C ARG A 114 2.27 10.17 -6.79
N ASN A 115 2.27 11.36 -6.22
CA ASN A 115 1.97 12.61 -6.93
C ASN A 115 3.25 13.35 -7.27
N GLY A 116 3.58 13.43 -8.56
CA GLY A 116 4.70 14.22 -9.10
C GLY A 116 4.30 15.19 -10.23
N ALA A 117 3.05 15.14 -10.70
CA ALA A 117 2.55 15.95 -11.82
C ALA A 117 1.08 16.35 -11.56
N PRO A 118 0.58 17.47 -12.13
CA PRO A 118 -0.74 18.03 -11.82
C PRO A 118 -1.96 17.19 -12.25
N THR A 119 -1.80 16.04 -12.91
CA THR A 119 -2.91 15.34 -13.60
C THR A 119 -2.89 13.81 -13.52
N SER A 120 -2.10 13.18 -12.66
CA SER A 120 -2.05 11.70 -12.61
C SER A 120 -1.89 11.19 -11.18
N GLU A 121 -3.02 11.05 -10.48
CA GLU A 121 -3.08 10.19 -9.30
C GLU A 121 -3.21 8.74 -9.77
N SER A 122 -2.12 8.15 -10.26
CA SER A 122 -2.10 6.70 -10.43
C SER A 122 -1.91 6.08 -9.05
N GLY A 123 -2.92 5.33 -8.62
CA GLY A 123 -2.78 4.45 -7.47
C GLY A 123 -1.64 3.47 -7.72
N ARG A 124 -1.01 3.05 -6.63
CA ARG A 124 0.08 2.09 -6.62
C ARG A 124 -0.20 1.02 -5.60
N LEU A 125 0.17 -0.20 -5.97
CA LEU A 125 0.18 -1.36 -5.10
C LEU A 125 1.60 -1.94 -5.10
N TRP A 126 2.29 -1.80 -3.97
CA TRP A 126 3.60 -2.40 -3.72
C TRP A 126 3.40 -3.74 -3.01
N THR A 127 3.90 -4.83 -3.59
CA THR A 127 4.07 -6.08 -2.86
C THR A 127 5.40 -6.03 -2.13
N VAL A 128 5.36 -6.14 -0.82
CA VAL A 128 6.53 -6.14 0.06
C VAL A 128 6.68 -7.56 0.62
N SER A 129 7.84 -8.15 0.42
CA SER A 129 8.14 -9.50 0.90
C SER A 129 9.37 -9.51 1.80
N ARG A 130 9.38 -10.42 2.77
CA ARG A 130 10.51 -10.63 3.66
C ARG A 130 11.63 -11.34 2.90
N LYS A 131 12.85 -10.78 2.97
CA LYS A 131 14.09 -11.39 2.49
C LYS A 131 15.10 -11.42 3.63
N GLY A 132 15.18 -12.56 4.32
CA GLY A 132 15.96 -12.69 5.55
C GLY A 132 15.37 -11.83 6.67
N VAL A 133 16.14 -10.86 7.16
CA VAL A 133 15.72 -9.95 8.25
C VAL A 133 15.09 -8.65 7.76
N ALA A 134 15.03 -8.42 6.44
CA ALA A 134 14.56 -7.17 5.87
C ALA A 134 13.27 -7.37 5.07
N TRP A 135 12.42 -6.35 5.08
CA TRP A 135 11.27 -6.23 4.19
C TRP A 135 11.67 -5.42 2.95
N VAL A 136 11.35 -5.93 1.75
CA VAL A 136 11.70 -5.26 0.49
C VAL A 136 10.53 -5.27 -0.47
N VAL A 137 10.40 -4.23 -1.29
CA VAL A 137 9.44 -4.21 -2.40
C VAL A 137 9.92 -5.22 -3.46
N THR A 138 9.07 -6.18 -3.79
CA THR A 138 9.34 -7.21 -4.81
C THR A 138 8.54 -7.01 -6.09
N LYS A 139 7.42 -6.27 -6.03
CA LYS A 139 6.58 -5.99 -7.19
C LYS A 139 5.86 -4.66 -7.00
N VAL A 140 5.69 -3.92 -8.10
CA VAL A 140 4.86 -2.71 -8.16
C VAL A 140 3.82 -2.86 -9.25
N ARG A 141 2.57 -2.52 -8.95
CA ARG A 141 1.48 -2.42 -9.92
C ARG A 141 0.88 -1.04 -9.87
N LEU A 142 0.63 -0.45 -11.04
CA LEU A 142 -0.21 0.73 -11.14
C LEU A 142 -1.67 0.31 -11.06
N THR A 143 -2.42 0.94 -10.18
CA THR A 143 -3.87 0.77 -10.05
C THR A 143 -4.52 2.05 -10.55
N TRP A 144 -5.37 1.91 -11.56
CA TRP A 144 -6.32 2.96 -11.92
C TRP A 144 -7.55 2.74 -11.06
N GLU A 145 -7.86 3.68 -10.17
CA GLU A 145 -9.23 3.80 -9.68
C GLU A 145 -10.03 4.47 -10.81
N PRO A 146 -11.14 3.87 -11.27
CA PRO A 146 -12.00 4.45 -12.30
C PRO A 146 -12.70 5.73 -11.84
#